data_AF-A0A0A6P1H9-F1
#
_entry.id   AF-A0A0A6P1H9-F1
#
_cell.length_a   1.000
_cell.length_b   1.000
_cell.length_c   1.000
_cell.angle_alpha   90.00
_cell.angle_beta   90.00
_cell.angle_gamma   90.00
#
_symmetry.space_group_name_H-M   'P 1'
#
loop_
_entity.id
_entity.type
_entity.pdbx_description
1 polymer ?
#
loop_
_entity_poly.entity_id
_entity_poly.type
_entity_poly.pdbx_seq_one_letter_code
_entity_poly.pdbx_strand_id
1 'polypeptide(L)'
;MKIQAIYLNHVGPIKNQKFDFYDDWSDKIISQVLFSGPNGSGKSIILKTIAELWQATGYWLDNRERLPYNSTSNRKWLQQWGGIAVILTDLPEVSNPVGRFSFW
;
A
#
# COMPACT_ATOMS: atom_id res chain seq x y z
N MET A 1 -13.28 3.23 -2.23
CA MET A 1 -11.90 2.70 -2.22
C MET A 1 -11.54 2.22 -0.83
N LYS A 2 -11.19 0.94 -0.69
CA LYS A 2 -10.72 0.32 0.55
C LYS A 2 -9.41 -0.41 0.30
N ILE A 3 -8.58 -0.53 1.34
CA ILE A 3 -7.35 -1.33 1.30
C ILE A 3 -7.70 -2.74 1.76
N GLN A 4 -7.58 -3.72 0.88
CA GLN A 4 -7.82 -5.13 1.22
C GLN A 4 -6.56 -5.77 1.81
N ALA A 5 -5.40 -5.52 1.20
CA ALA A 5 -4.15 -6.10 1.67
C ALA A 5 -2.94 -5.21 1.34
N ILE A 6 -1.89 -5.36 2.15
CA ILE A 6 -0.58 -4.74 1.97
C ILE A 6 0.47 -5.85 1.95
N TYR A 7 1.37 -5.79 0.97
CA TYR A 7 2.53 -6.66 0.86
C TYR A 7 3.79 -5.82 1.01
N LEU A 8 4.67 -6.22 1.93
CA LEU A 8 5.92 -5.55 2.22
C LEU A 8 7.06 -6.55 2.04
N ASN A 9 8.07 -6.16 1.26
CA ASN A 9 9.28 -6.90 0.98
C ASN A 9 10.49 -5.99 1.23
N HIS A 10 11.32 -6.35 2.21
CA HIS A 10 12.49 -5.60 2.69
C HIS A 10 12.20 -4.09 2.87
N VAL A 11 11.26 -3.78 3.77
CA VAL A 11 10.83 -2.40 4.09
C VAL A 11 11.22 -2.06 5.53
N GLY A 12 12.36 -1.39 5.70
CA GLY A 12 12.93 -1.10 7.02
C GLY A 12 13.15 -2.36 7.86
N PRO A 13 12.56 -2.49 9.07
CA PRO A 13 12.69 -3.69 9.90
C PRO A 13 11.81 -4.86 9.44
N ILE A 14 10.92 -4.65 8.46
CA ILE A 14 9.96 -5.65 7.99
C ILE A 14 10.57 -6.41 6.81
N LYS A 15 10.85 -7.71 7.00
CA LYS A 15 11.49 -8.55 5.99
C LYS A 15 10.52 -8.95 4.87
N ASN A 16 9.51 -9.75 5.18
CA ASN A 16 8.49 -10.18 4.23
C ASN A 16 7.18 -10.34 5.00
N GLN A 17 6.21 -9.47 4.75
CA GLN A 17 4.96 -9.49 5.49
C GLN A 17 3.79 -9.11 4.60
N LYS A 18 2.70 -9.89 4.73
CA LYS A 18 1.38 -9.56 4.23
C LYS A 18 0.52 -9.12 5.42
N PHE A 19 -0.13 -7.97 5.29
CA PHE A 19 -1.25 -7.60 6.14
C PHE A 19 -2.53 -7.77 5.32
N ASP A 20 -3.38 -8.70 5.73
CA ASP A 20 -4.70 -8.89 5.16
C ASP A 20 -5.73 -8.22 6.07
N PHE A 21 -6.60 -7.41 5.48
CA PHE A 21 -7.67 -6.71 6.18
C PHE A 21 -9.05 -7.24 5.82
N TYR A 22 -9.12 -8.29 5.01
CA TYR A 22 -10.37 -8.99 4.75
C TYR A 22 -10.71 -9.90 5.94
N ASP A 23 -11.92 -9.71 6.48
CA ASP A 23 -12.52 -10.58 7.49
C ASP A 23 -13.43 -11.59 6.79
N ASP A 24 -13.00 -12.85 6.82
CA ASP A 24 -13.70 -13.98 6.18
C ASP A 24 -14.98 -14.39 6.92
N TRP A 25 -15.15 -13.98 8.17
CA TRP A 25 -16.38 -14.25 8.94
C TRP A 25 -17.51 -13.32 8.57
N SER A 26 -17.21 -12.04 8.32
CA SER A 26 -18.21 -11.03 7.97
C SER A 26 -18.27 -10.69 6.48
N ASP A 27 -17.42 -11.32 5.67
CA ASP A 27 -17.23 -11.05 4.23
C ASP A 27 -17.00 -9.55 3.94
N LYS A 28 -16.21 -8.90 4.80
CA LYS A 28 -16.00 -7.45 4.76
C LYS A 28 -14.55 -7.10 5.01
N ILE A 29 -14.14 -5.99 4.41
CA ILE A 29 -12.86 -5.36 4.76
C ILE A 29 -13.04 -4.61 6.08
N ILE A 30 -12.15 -4.90 7.03
CA ILE A 30 -12.14 -4.29 8.36
C ILE A 30 -11.94 -2.78 8.22
N SER A 31 -12.82 -2.00 8.85
CA SER A 31 -12.81 -0.54 8.75
C SER A 31 -11.79 0.14 9.68
N GLN A 32 -11.36 -0.54 10.73
CA GLN A 32 -10.46 0.00 11.75
C GLN A 32 -9.37 -1.02 12.07
N VAL A 33 -8.12 -0.61 11.87
CA VAL A 33 -6.94 -1.45 12.09
C VAL A 33 -6.02 -0.75 13.10
N LEU A 34 -5.63 -1.48 14.15
CA LEU A 34 -4.65 -1.01 15.13
C LEU A 34 -3.29 -1.67 14.87
N PHE A 35 -2.29 -0.86 14.56
CA PHE A 35 -0.89 -1.30 14.55
C PHE A 35 -0.27 -1.08 15.93
N SER A 36 0.02 -2.16 16.65
CA SER A 36 0.66 -2.13 17.98
C SER A 36 1.98 -2.91 17.98
N GLY A 37 2.84 -2.63 18.97
CA GLY A 37 4.12 -3.32 19.14
C GLY A 37 5.24 -2.41 19.66
N PRO A 38 6.44 -2.96 19.94
CA PRO A 38 7.58 -2.20 20.48
C PRO A 38 8.06 -1.05 19.58
N ASN A 39 8.76 -0.07 20.14
CA ASN A 39 9.40 0.98 19.35
C ASN A 39 10.43 0.39 18.38
N GLY A 40 10.52 0.96 17.18
CA GLY A 40 11.39 0.44 16.12
C GLY A 40 10.82 -0.76 15.34
N SER A 41 9.61 -1.25 15.66
CA SER A 41 8.99 -2.38 14.94
C SER A 41 8.47 -2.06 13.52
N GLY A 42 8.60 -0.82 13.05
CA GLY A 42 8.18 -0.43 11.70
C GLY A 42 6.74 0.08 11.57
N LYS A 43 6.00 0.31 12.66
CA LYS A 43 4.62 0.87 12.62
C LYS A 43 4.51 2.14 11.77
N SER A 44 5.37 3.13 12.03
CA SER A 44 5.39 4.38 11.25
C SER A 44 5.77 4.17 9.79
N ILE A 45 6.57 3.14 9.49
CA ILE A 45 6.94 2.77 8.12
C ILE A 45 5.74 2.19 7.38
N ILE A 46 4.93 1.34 8.04
CA ILE A 46 3.68 0.83 7.45
C ILE A 46 2.74 1.99 7.11
N LEU A 47 2.52 2.91 8.05
CA LEU A 47 1.66 4.09 7.82
C LEU A 47 2.20 4.97 6.68
N LYS A 48 3.51 5.17 6.63
CA LYS A 48 4.15 5.89 5.52
C LYS A 48 3.94 5.16 4.20
N THR A 49 4.15 3.84 4.14
CA THR A 49 3.87 3.04 2.95
C THR A 49 2.44 3.24 2.45
N ILE A 50 1.45 3.17 3.36
CA ILE A 50 0.05 3.38 3.01
C ILE A 50 -0.15 4.78 2.42
N ALA A 51 0.40 5.83 3.05
CA ALA A 51 0.29 7.20 2.57
C ALA A 51 0.91 7.39 1.17
N GLU A 52 2.12 6.86 0.98
CA GLU A 52 2.87 6.99 -0.28
C GLU A 52 2.17 6.26 -1.43
N LEU A 53 1.64 5.06 -1.17
CA LEU A 53 0.85 4.31 -2.15
C LEU A 53 -0.51 4.93 -2.43
N TRP A 54 -1.14 5.53 -1.42
CA TRP A 54 -2.40 6.24 -1.60
C TRP A 54 -2.21 7.43 -2.54
N GLN A 55 -1.20 8.26 -2.30
CA GLN A 55 -0.86 9.38 -3.18
C GLN A 55 -0.51 8.90 -4.60
N ALA A 56 0.29 7.82 -4.71
CA ALA A 56 0.59 7.21 -5.98
C ALA A 56 -0.69 6.79 -6.71
N THR A 57 -1.61 6.14 -6.01
CA THR A 57 -2.87 5.62 -6.57
C THR A 57 -3.78 6.75 -7.02
N GLY A 58 -3.94 7.80 -6.21
CA GLY A 58 -4.70 9.00 -6.60
C GLY A 58 -4.18 9.58 -7.91
N TYR A 59 -2.86 9.79 -8.02
CA TYR A 59 -2.24 10.25 -9.25
C TYR A 59 -2.56 9.36 -10.46
N TRP A 60 -2.53 8.04 -10.27
CA TRP A 60 -2.86 7.09 -11.35
C TRP A 60 -4.35 7.10 -11.69
N LEU A 61 -5.25 7.32 -10.73
CA LEU A 61 -6.68 7.43 -11.02
C LEU A 61 -6.97 8.68 -11.86
N ASP A 62 -6.33 9.80 -11.54
CA ASP A 62 -6.53 11.07 -12.24
C ASP A 62 -5.93 11.09 -13.64
N ASN A 63 -4.74 10.52 -13.82
CA ASN A 63 -3.96 10.64 -15.06
C ASN A 63 -3.88 9.35 -15.87
N ARG A 64 -4.25 8.19 -15.30
CA ARG A 64 -4.03 6.83 -15.85
C ARG A 64 -2.57 6.52 -16.21
N GLU A 65 -1.63 7.34 -15.75
CA GLU A 65 -0.21 7.24 -16.02
C GLU A 65 0.61 6.79 -14.80
N ARG A 66 1.81 6.26 -15.07
CA ARG A 66 2.78 5.95 -14.00
C ARG A 66 3.26 7.27 -13.39
N LEU A 67 3.52 7.25 -12.08
CA LEU A 67 4.13 8.39 -11.38
C LEU A 67 5.38 8.86 -12.15
N PRO A 68 5.54 10.16 -12.46
CA PRO A 68 6.69 10.62 -13.23
C PRO A 68 7.99 10.39 -12.45
N TYR A 69 9.07 10.14 -13.18
CA TYR A 69 10.38 9.79 -12.59
C TYR A 69 10.98 10.93 -11.75
N ASN A 70 10.72 12.19 -12.13
CA ASN A 70 11.42 13.36 -11.60
C ASN A 70 10.61 14.24 -10.63
N SER A 71 9.30 14.05 -10.49
CA SER A 71 8.43 15.08 -9.89
C SER A 71 7.86 14.75 -8.50
N THR A 72 8.08 13.56 -7.94
CA THR A 72 7.44 13.21 -6.65
C THR A 72 8.37 12.47 -5.70
N SER A 73 8.60 13.06 -4.52
CA SER A 73 9.35 12.50 -3.38
C SER A 73 8.95 11.06 -3.05
N ASN A 74 7.67 10.75 -3.28
CA ASN A 74 7.03 9.47 -3.01
C ASN A 74 7.63 8.31 -3.78
N ARG A 75 7.94 8.52 -5.06
CA ARG A 75 8.47 7.45 -5.92
C ARG A 75 9.86 7.03 -5.45
N LYS A 76 10.73 7.99 -5.11
CA LYS A 76 12.06 7.71 -4.57
C LYS A 76 11.97 6.93 -3.25
N TRP A 77 11.03 7.30 -2.39
CA TRP A 77 10.82 6.59 -1.13
C TRP A 77 10.31 5.17 -1.33
N LEU A 78 9.39 4.93 -2.27
CA LEU A 78 8.91 3.58 -2.59
C LEU A 78 10.00 2.70 -3.24
N GLN A 79 10.87 3.31 -4.06
CA GLN A 79 11.94 2.63 -4.80
C GLN A 79 13.10 2.14 -3.95
N GLN A 80 13.31 2.70 -2.75
CA GLN A 80 14.43 2.30 -1.89
C GLN A 80 14.21 0.93 -1.22
N TRP A 81 13.00 0.36 -1.33
CA TRP A 81 12.62 -0.88 -0.67
C TRP A 81 12.60 -2.06 -1.65
N GLY A 82 12.72 -3.29 -1.13
CA GLY A 82 12.75 -4.50 -1.96
C GLY A 82 11.43 -4.82 -2.68
N GLY A 83 10.32 -4.26 -2.19
CA GLY A 83 9.04 -4.33 -2.88
C GLY A 83 7.89 -3.93 -1.98
N ILE A 84 6.93 -3.23 -2.55
CA ILE A 84 5.73 -2.80 -1.86
C ILE A 84 4.55 -3.01 -2.82
N ALA A 85 3.47 -3.59 -2.31
CA ALA A 85 2.22 -3.67 -3.04
C ALA A 85 1.01 -3.48 -2.15
N VAL A 86 -0.05 -2.94 -2.74
CA VAL A 86 -1.36 -2.83 -2.09
C VAL A 86 -2.43 -3.33 -3.04
N ILE A 87 -3.40 -4.05 -2.48
CA ILE A 87 -4.63 -4.46 -3.15
C ILE A 87 -5.73 -3.50 -2.71
N LEU A 88 -6.32 -2.82 -3.68
CA LEU A 88 -7.43 -1.91 -3.48
C LEU A 88 -8.71 -2.49 -4.06
N THR A 89 -9.80 -2.26 -3.36
CA THR A 89 -11.16 -2.58 -3.79
C THR A 89 -12.03 -1.33 -3.80
N ASP A 90 -13.24 -1.43 -4.35
CA ASP A 90 -14.18 -0.32 -4.47
C ASP A 90 -13.56 0.89 -5.21
N LEU A 91 -12.82 0.62 -6.29
CA LEU A 91 -12.25 1.64 -7.16
C LEU A 91 -13.29 2.10 -8.19
N PRO A 92 -13.46 3.42 -8.40
CA PRO A 92 -14.31 3.90 -9.48
C PRO A 92 -13.74 3.43 -10.83
N GLU A 93 -14.62 2.95 -11.71
CA GLU A 93 -14.31 2.48 -13.08
C GLU A 93 -13.50 1.17 -13.18
N VAL A 94 -13.20 0.51 -12.06
CA VAL A 94 -12.56 -0.81 -12.07
C VAL A 94 -13.41 -1.80 -11.29
N SER A 95 -14.01 -2.76 -11.99
CA SER A 95 -14.87 -3.79 -11.39
C SER A 95 -14.08 -4.84 -10.59
N ASN A 96 -12.78 -4.98 -10.87
CA ASN A 96 -11.91 -5.99 -10.26
C ASN A 96 -10.84 -5.32 -9.37
N PRO A 97 -10.39 -5.98 -8.29
CA PRO A 97 -9.31 -5.47 -7.45
C PRO A 97 -8.04 -5.17 -8.25
N VAL A 98 -7.43 -4.00 -8.03
CA VAL A 98 -6.17 -3.62 -8.69
C VAL A 98 -5.01 -3.78 -7.72
N GLY A 99 -4.03 -4.58 -8.12
CA GLY A 99 -2.74 -4.66 -7.45
C GLY A 99 -1.78 -3.63 -8.04
N ARG A 100 -1.33 -2.66 -7.23
CA ARG A 100 -0.20 -1.81 -7.62
C ARG A 100 1.07 -2.34 -7.01
N PHE A 101 2.02 -2.68 -7.87
CA PHE A 101 3.32 -3.20 -7.48
C PHE A 101 4.39 -2.16 -7.78
N SER A 102 5.24 -1.87 -6.79
CA SER A 102 6.55 -1.27 -7.05
C SER A 102 7.59 -2.38 -6.95
N PHE A 103 7.81 -3.07 -8.08
CA PHE A 103 9.02 -3.87 -8.30
C PHE A 103 9.94 -3.07 -9.23
N TRP A 104 11.23 -3.06 -8.92
CA TRP A 104 12.30 -2.56 -9.78
C TRP A 104 13.40 -3.60 -9.84
#